data_AF-A0AAW9IWB5-F1
#
_entry.id   AF-A0AAW9IWB5-F1
#
_cell.length_a   1.000
_cell.length_b   1.000
_cell.length_c   1.000
_cell.angle_alpha   90.00
_cell.angle_beta   90.00
_cell.angle_gamma   90.00
#
_symmetry.space_group_name_H-M   'P 1'
#
loop_
_entity.id
_entity.type
_entity.pdbx_description
1 polymer ?
#
loop_
_entity_poly.entity_id
_entity_poly.type
_entity_poly.pdbx_seq_one_letter_code
_entity_poly.pdbx_strand_id
1 'polypeptide(L)'
;MIFIIVICLTIILSIVVTLYILLRKEIKSVENQLRYINKNKTNSRVLLKTGNKNVERLILEINNTIDLKQKTEVDYRKMDSEIKESISNISHDLRTPLTSVMGYLQLMEDPNISQLERNEYMNIIKDRTKSLQMLITSFYDLSRL
;
A
#
# COMPACT_ATOMS: atom_id res chain seq x y z
N MET A 1 -42.07 -6.85 55.28
CA MET A 1 -42.24 -6.71 53.82
C MET A 1 -41.38 -5.60 53.24
N ILE A 2 -41.53 -4.34 53.69
CA ILE A 2 -40.76 -3.18 53.17
C ILE A 2 -39.24 -3.37 53.29
N PHE A 3 -38.75 -3.84 54.44
CA PHE A 3 -37.30 -4.04 54.66
C PHE A 3 -36.66 -5.03 53.67
N ILE A 4 -37.37 -6.11 53.33
CA ILE A 4 -36.91 -7.12 52.36
C ILE A 4 -36.83 -6.51 50.96
N ILE A 5 -37.82 -5.69 50.58
CA ILE A 5 -37.84 -5.00 49.28
C ILE A 5 -36.65 -4.05 49.16
N VAL A 6 -36.36 -3.28 50.21
CA VAL A 6 -35.21 -2.36 50.24
C VAL A 6 -33.90 -3.14 50.07
N ILE A 7 -33.71 -4.25 50.80
CA ILE A 7 -32.53 -5.09 50.65
C ILE A 7 -32.40 -5.62 49.22
N CYS A 8 -33.47 -6.18 48.65
CA CYS A 8 -33.45 -6.67 47.27
C CYS A 8 -33.08 -5.57 46.27
N LEU A 9 -33.63 -4.36 46.42
CA LEU A 9 -33.32 -3.23 45.56
C LEU A 9 -31.84 -2.81 45.67
N THR A 10 -31.29 -2.79 46.89
CA THR A 10 -29.87 -2.46 47.08
C THR A 10 -28.94 -3.49 46.43
N ILE A 11 -29.27 -4.78 46.51
CA ILE A 11 -28.50 -5.85 45.89
C ILE A 11 -28.56 -5.73 44.36
N ILE A 12 -29.75 -5.53 43.79
CA ILE A 12 -29.94 -5.34 42.35
C ILE A 12 -29.13 -4.13 41.87
N LEU A 13 -29.21 -3.00 42.58
CA LEU A 13 -28.46 -1.80 42.25
C LEU A 13 -26.94 -2.07 42.29
N SER A 14 -26.46 -2.77 43.31
CA SER A 14 -25.05 -3.14 43.45
C SER A 14 -24.56 -4.02 42.28
N ILE A 15 -25.37 -4.98 41.84
CA ILE A 15 -25.05 -5.85 40.69
C ILE A 15 -24.97 -5.02 39.41
N VAL A 16 -25.95 -4.16 39.15
CA VAL A 16 -25.99 -3.29 37.96
C VAL A 16 -24.77 -2.37 37.91
N VAL A 17 -24.43 -1.73 39.04
CA VAL A 17 -23.26 -0.85 39.15
C VAL A 17 -21.97 -1.64 38.87
N THR A 18 -21.85 -2.84 39.41
CA THR A 18 -20.67 -3.69 39.19
C THR A 18 -20.52 -4.07 37.72
N LEU A 19 -21.59 -4.49 37.04
CA LEU A 19 -21.57 -4.82 35.61
C LEU A 19 -21.21 -3.60 34.75
N TYR A 20 -21.74 -2.42 35.10
CA TYR A 20 -21.41 -1.17 34.42
C TYR A 20 -19.92 -0.83 34.53
N ILE A 21 -19.33 -0.97 35.72
CA ILE A 21 -17.90 -0.69 35.96
C ILE A 21 -17.01 -1.67 35.17
N LEU A 22 -17.37 -2.96 35.15
CA LEU A 22 -16.62 -3.97 34.39
C LEU A 22 -16.61 -3.65 32.89
N LEU A 23 -17.76 -3.33 32.31
CA LEU A 23 -17.86 -2.96 30.89
C LEU A 23 -17.05 -1.70 30.56
N ARG A 24 -17.12 -0.67 31.41
CA ARG A 24 -16.31 0.55 31.29
C ARG A 24 -14.82 0.24 31.26
N LYS A 25 -14.37 -0.66 32.13
CA LYS A 25 -12.95 -1.06 32.23
C LYS A 25 -12.49 -1.81 30.98
N GLU A 26 -13.31 -2.71 30.45
CA GLU A 26 -13.02 -3.44 29.21
C GLU A 26 -12.88 -2.48 28.02
N ILE A 27 -13.84 -1.57 27.84
CA ILE A 27 -13.80 -0.57 26.77
C ILE A 27 -12.55 0.31 26.89
N LYS A 28 -12.22 0.77 28.09
CA LYS A 28 -11.02 1.59 28.32
C LYS A 28 -9.74 0.83 28.00
N SER A 29 -9.69 -0.47 28.28
CA SER A 29 -8.56 -1.33 27.90
C SER A 29 -8.41 -1.44 26.39
N VAL A 30 -9.50 -1.69 25.66
CA VAL A 30 -9.50 -1.74 24.19
C VAL A 30 -9.06 -0.40 23.60
N GLU A 31 -9.59 0.72 24.10
CA GLU A 31 -9.21 2.07 23.69
C GLU A 31 -7.70 2.31 23.88
N ASN A 32 -7.15 1.95 25.04
CA ASN A 32 -5.73 2.13 25.33
C ASN A 32 -4.84 1.29 24.42
N GLN A 33 -5.22 0.02 24.16
CA GLN A 33 -4.51 -0.85 23.22
C GLN A 33 -4.56 -0.31 21.79
N LEU A 34 -5.74 0.10 21.32
CA LEU A 34 -5.90 0.73 20.01
C LEU A 34 -5.09 2.02 19.88
N ARG A 35 -5.10 2.87 20.91
CA ARG A 35 -4.30 4.10 20.94
C ARG A 35 -2.81 3.79 20.86
N TYR A 36 -2.35 2.75 21.57
CA TYR A 36 -0.97 2.29 21.48
C TYR A 36 -0.62 1.79 20.08
N ILE A 37 -1.47 0.95 19.49
CA ILE A 37 -1.30 0.41 18.13
C ILE A 37 -1.22 1.54 17.11
N ASN A 38 -2.15 2.49 17.17
CA ASN A 38 -2.21 3.64 16.26
C ASN A 38 -1.04 4.60 16.44
N LYS A 39 -0.65 4.90 17.68
CA LYS A 39 0.47 5.82 17.97
C LYS A 39 1.81 5.26 17.50
N ASN A 40 2.05 3.97 17.75
CA ASN A 40 3.32 3.33 17.44
C ASN A 40 3.34 2.68 16.05
N LYS A 41 2.23 2.78 15.29
CA LYS A 41 2.06 2.14 13.97
C LYS A 41 2.46 0.67 13.98
N THR A 42 2.10 -0.04 15.05
CA THR A 42 2.47 -1.45 15.22
C THR A 42 1.44 -2.36 14.58
N ASN A 43 1.88 -3.57 14.22
CA ASN A 43 1.00 -4.61 13.70
C ASN A 43 0.40 -5.51 14.80
N SER A 44 0.35 -4.99 16.04
CA SER A 44 -0.19 -5.73 17.19
C SER A 44 -1.71 -5.81 17.14
N ARG A 45 -2.26 -6.87 17.73
CA ARG A 45 -3.70 -7.10 17.86
C ARG A 45 -4.21 -6.66 19.24
N VAL A 46 -5.49 -6.35 19.31
CA VAL A 46 -6.17 -6.13 20.59
C VAL A 46 -6.44 -7.49 21.22
N LEU A 47 -5.94 -7.70 22.44
CA LEU A 47 -6.13 -8.92 23.22
C LEU A 47 -6.84 -8.59 24.53
N LEU A 48 -8.05 -9.11 24.68
CA LEU A 48 -8.82 -8.99 25.92
C LEU A 48 -9.64 -10.26 26.12
N LYS A 49 -9.52 -10.86 27.31
CA LYS A 49 -10.44 -11.91 27.75
C LYS A 49 -11.64 -11.23 28.40
N THR A 50 -12.79 -11.29 27.74
CA THR A 50 -14.05 -10.74 28.24
C THR A 50 -15.09 -11.86 28.37
N GLY A 51 -15.96 -11.77 29.37
CA GLY A 51 -17.15 -12.62 29.47
C GLY A 51 -18.33 -12.10 28.63
N ASN A 52 -18.19 -10.92 28.03
CA ASN A 52 -19.22 -10.27 27.25
C ASN A 52 -19.05 -10.59 25.75
N LYS A 53 -19.94 -11.43 25.22
CA LYS A 53 -19.94 -11.84 23.81
C LYS A 53 -20.01 -10.68 22.81
N ASN A 54 -20.65 -9.57 23.18
CA ASN A 54 -20.73 -8.40 22.29
C ASN A 54 -19.39 -7.66 22.21
N VAL A 55 -18.68 -7.54 23.34
CA VAL A 55 -17.35 -6.94 23.38
C VAL A 55 -16.34 -7.84 22.67
N GLU A 56 -16.43 -9.15 22.86
CA GLU A 56 -15.60 -10.12 22.15
C GLU A 56 -15.77 -10.00 20.63
N ARG A 57 -17.01 -9.96 20.12
CA ARG A 57 -17.28 -9.76 18.69
C ARG A 57 -16.72 -8.45 18.17
N LEU A 58 -16.86 -7.36 18.93
CA LEU A 58 -16.27 -6.07 18.56
C LEU A 58 -14.74 -6.14 18.45
N ILE A 59 -14.07 -6.82 19.38
CA ILE A 59 -12.62 -7.02 19.34
C ILE A 59 -12.21 -7.84 18.11
N LEU A 60 -12.98 -8.86 17.74
CA LEU A 60 -12.73 -9.64 16.52
C LEU A 60 -12.81 -8.77 15.26
N GLU A 61 -13.86 -7.95 15.11
CA GLU A 61 -14.00 -7.05 13.95
C GLU A 61 -12.91 -5.96 13.91
N ILE A 62 -12.51 -5.46 15.08
CA ILE A 62 -11.37 -4.54 15.19
C ILE A 62 -10.09 -5.22 14.69
N ASN A 63 -9.82 -6.45 15.12
CA ASN A 63 -8.63 -7.19 14.68
C ASN A 63 -8.68 -7.53 13.19
N ASN A 64 -9.86 -7.89 12.65
CA ASN A 64 -10.04 -8.06 11.20
C ASN A 64 -9.69 -6.78 10.44
N THR A 65 -10.11 -5.62 10.94
CA THR A 65 -9.78 -4.33 10.33
C THR A 65 -8.28 -4.03 10.38
N ILE A 66 -7.62 -4.35 11.50
CA ILE A 66 -6.16 -4.22 11.64
C ILE A 66 -5.45 -5.11 10.60
N ASP A 67 -5.86 -6.38 10.48
CA ASP A 67 -5.27 -7.34 9.55
C ASP A 67 -5.48 -6.92 8.08
N LEU A 68 -6.69 -6.45 7.74
CA LEU A 68 -7.01 -5.91 6.40
C LEU A 68 -6.12 -4.71 6.07
N LYS A 69 -5.98 -3.77 7.00
CA LYS A 69 -5.11 -2.61 6.83
C LYS A 69 -3.66 -3.03 6.58
N GLN A 70 -3.14 -3.99 7.35
CA GLN A 70 -1.79 -4.50 7.16
C GLN A 70 -1.59 -5.13 5.78
N LYS A 71 -2.54 -5.94 5.34
CA LYS A 71 -2.51 -6.55 4.02
C LYS A 71 -2.48 -5.48 2.93
N THR A 72 -3.36 -4.49 3.02
CA THR A 72 -3.40 -3.36 2.09
C THR A 72 -2.08 -2.58 2.08
N GLU A 73 -1.44 -2.34 3.24
CA GLU A 73 -0.13 -1.68 3.29
C GLU A 73 0.98 -2.49 2.61
N VAL A 74 0.97 -3.82 2.75
CA VAL A 74 1.91 -4.70 2.05
C VAL A 74 1.67 -4.67 0.54
N ASP A 75 0.41 -4.78 0.12
CA ASP A 75 0.03 -4.74 -1.30
C ASP A 75 0.43 -3.41 -1.95
N TYR A 76 0.19 -2.28 -1.26
CA TYR A 76 0.65 -0.96 -1.73
C TYR A 76 2.17 -0.87 -1.87
N ARG A 77 2.93 -1.37 -0.90
CA ARG A 77 4.41 -1.36 -0.97
C ARG A 77 4.93 -2.21 -2.12
N LYS A 78 4.29 -3.36 -2.35
CA LYS A 78 4.62 -4.23 -3.49
C LYS A 78 4.34 -3.51 -4.80
N MET A 79 3.16 -2.90 -4.95
CA MET A 79 2.80 -2.14 -6.15
C MET A 79 3.75 -0.96 -6.39
N ASP A 80 4.11 -0.20 -5.34
CA ASP A 80 5.10 0.89 -5.44
C ASP A 80 6.47 0.38 -5.91
N SER A 81 6.91 -0.78 -5.42
CA SER A 81 8.15 -1.40 -5.87
C SER A 81 8.08 -1.85 -7.33
N GLU A 82 6.98 -2.48 -7.75
CA GLU A 82 6.75 -2.93 -9.13
C GLU A 82 6.72 -1.76 -10.12
N ILE A 83 6.11 -0.64 -9.73
CA ILE A 83 6.12 0.60 -10.52
C ILE A 83 7.54 1.14 -10.66
N LYS A 84 8.31 1.22 -9.57
CA LYS A 84 9.71 1.69 -9.60
C LYS A 84 10.58 0.81 -10.49
N GLU A 85 10.42 -0.50 -10.39
CA GLU A 85 11.13 -1.45 -11.24
C GLU A 85 10.75 -1.29 -12.72
N SER A 86 9.46 -1.15 -13.02
CA SER A 86 8.97 -0.91 -14.38
C SER A 86 9.56 0.38 -14.97
N ILE A 87 9.59 1.47 -14.20
CA ILE A 87 10.21 2.74 -14.62
C ILE A 87 11.71 2.55 -14.91
N SER A 88 12.42 1.81 -14.05
CA SER A 88 13.85 1.52 -14.24
C SER A 88 14.10 0.72 -15.51
N ASN A 89 13.31 -0.33 -15.74
CA ASN A 89 13.43 -1.20 -16.91
C ASN A 89 13.17 -0.42 -18.20
N ILE A 90 12.11 0.39 -18.23
CA ILE A 90 11.77 1.23 -19.39
C ILE A 90 12.87 2.27 -19.63
N SER A 91 13.40 2.89 -18.58
CA SER A 91 14.51 3.83 -18.71
C SER A 91 15.75 3.17 -19.33
N HIS A 92 15.99 1.90 -18.99
CA HIS A 92 17.08 1.11 -19.57
C HIS A 92 16.81 0.79 -21.05
N ASP A 93 15.57 0.38 -21.38
CA ASP A 93 15.16 0.03 -22.74
C ASP A 93 15.15 1.23 -23.68
N LEU A 94 14.86 2.44 -23.17
CA LEU A 94 14.97 3.68 -23.94
C LEU A 94 16.43 4.09 -24.17
N ARG A 95 17.34 3.83 -23.23
CA ARG A 95 18.76 4.19 -23.35
C ARG A 95 19.44 3.49 -24.52
N THR A 96 19.11 2.23 -24.78
CA THR A 96 19.72 1.43 -25.86
C THR A 96 19.54 2.03 -27.25
N PRO A 97 18.31 2.24 -27.76
CA PRO A 97 18.10 2.86 -29.07
C PRO A 97 18.53 4.33 -29.10
N LEU A 98 18.41 5.07 -27.99
CA LEU A 98 18.92 6.45 -27.92
C LEU A 98 20.44 6.52 -28.10
N THR A 99 21.18 5.64 -27.42
CA THR A 99 22.64 5.55 -27.56
C THR A 99 23.03 5.19 -28.99
N SER A 100 22.27 4.28 -29.62
CA SER A 100 22.46 3.94 -31.04
C SER A 100 22.22 5.16 -31.95
N VAL A 101 21.15 5.93 -31.75
CA VAL A 101 20.88 7.15 -32.52
C VAL A 101 22.02 8.15 -32.37
N MET A 102 22.48 8.41 -31.14
CA MET A 102 23.60 9.32 -30.88
C MET A 102 24.89 8.86 -31.56
N GLY A 103 25.21 7.57 -31.49
CA GLY A 103 26.40 7.00 -32.12
C GLY A 103 26.38 7.15 -33.65
N TYR A 104 25.25 6.85 -34.31
CA TYR A 104 25.14 7.02 -35.76
C TYR A 104 25.12 8.49 -36.19
N LEU A 105 24.53 9.39 -35.39
CA LEU A 105 24.64 10.83 -35.64
C LEU A 105 26.10 11.29 -35.60
N GLN A 106 26.87 10.84 -34.61
CA GLN A 106 28.30 11.14 -34.50
C GLN A 106 29.10 10.62 -35.71
N LEU A 107 28.78 9.42 -36.22
CA LEU A 107 29.41 8.89 -37.44
C LEU A 107 29.05 9.71 -38.69
N MET A 108 27.85 10.27 -38.75
CA MET A 108 27.41 11.13 -39.87
C MET A 108 28.03 12.52 -39.90
N GLU A 109 28.65 12.94 -38.80
CA GLU A 109 29.41 14.19 -38.69
C GLU A 109 30.82 14.10 -39.31
N ASP A 110 31.31 12.89 -39.65
CA ASP A 110 32.60 12.73 -40.33
C ASP A 110 32.56 13.38 -41.73
N PRO A 111 33.45 14.34 -42.04
CA PRO A 111 33.49 15.01 -43.33
C PRO A 111 33.85 14.08 -44.50
N ASN A 112 34.42 12.90 -44.24
CA ASN A 112 34.84 11.94 -45.27
C ASN A 112 33.81 10.83 -45.54
N ILE A 113 32.66 10.86 -44.87
CA ILE A 113 31.62 9.83 -45.03
C ILE A 113 31.05 9.83 -46.46
N SER A 114 30.88 8.64 -47.03
CA SER A 114 30.25 8.50 -48.34
C SER A 114 28.74 8.77 -48.29
N GLN A 115 28.14 9.12 -49.44
CA GLN A 115 26.69 9.29 -49.53
C GLN A 115 25.92 7.99 -49.23
N LEU A 116 26.53 6.84 -49.53
CA LEU A 116 25.93 5.54 -49.30
C LEU A 116 25.86 5.22 -47.80
N GLU A 117 26.96 5.39 -47.07
CA GLU A 117 27.02 5.24 -45.61
C GLU A 117 26.10 6.23 -44.90
N ARG A 118 26.06 7.49 -45.37
CA ARG A 118 25.15 8.52 -44.84
C ARG A 118 23.69 8.09 -44.94
N ASN A 119 23.28 7.49 -46.06
CA ASN A 119 21.92 6.98 -46.25
C ASN A 119 21.64 5.77 -45.36
N GLU A 120 22.61 4.87 -45.19
CA GLU A 120 22.50 3.70 -44.31
C GLU A 120 22.32 4.13 -42.84
N TYR A 121 23.16 5.03 -42.33
CA TYR A 121 23.07 5.54 -40.96
C TYR A 121 21.75 6.29 -40.72
N MET A 122 21.28 7.06 -41.70
CA MET A 122 19.96 7.71 -41.63
C MET A 122 18.82 6.69 -41.49
N ASN A 123 18.86 5.59 -42.25
CA ASN A 123 17.87 4.52 -42.11
C ASN A 123 17.92 3.87 -40.73
N ILE A 124 19.11 3.60 -40.19
CA ILE A 124 19.26 3.03 -38.85
C ILE A 124 18.70 3.98 -37.78
N ILE A 125 19.02 5.29 -37.86
CA ILE A 125 18.47 6.31 -36.94
C ILE A 125 16.94 6.31 -36.99
N LYS A 126 16.35 6.24 -38.19
CA LYS A 126 14.89 6.21 -38.38
C LYS A 126 14.27 4.99 -37.72
N ASP A 127 14.86 3.81 -37.89
CA ASP A 127 14.37 2.57 -37.29
C ASP A 127 14.50 2.58 -35.75
N ARG A 128 15.60 3.14 -35.22
CA ARG A 128 15.77 3.29 -33.76
C ARG A 128 14.81 4.31 -33.16
N THR A 129 14.54 5.40 -33.86
CA THR A 129 13.54 6.40 -33.45
C THR A 129 12.13 5.81 -33.47
N LYS A 130 11.80 4.98 -34.47
CA LYS A 130 10.53 4.23 -34.49
C LYS A 130 10.43 3.25 -33.32
N SER A 131 11.53 2.58 -32.97
CA SER A 131 11.60 1.69 -31.80
C SER A 131 11.36 2.44 -30.49
N LEU A 132 11.98 3.61 -30.31
CA LEU A 132 11.73 4.51 -29.18
C LEU A 132 10.25 4.91 -29.10
N GLN A 133 9.65 5.29 -30.23
CA GLN A 133 8.23 5.66 -30.28
C GLN A 133 7.33 4.52 -29.82
N MET A 134 7.59 3.28 -30.27
CA MET A 134 6.82 2.10 -29.84
C MET A 134 6.95 1.87 -28.33
N LEU A 135 8.15 1.94 -27.76
CA LEU A 135 8.39 1.79 -26.32
C LEU A 135 7.63 2.84 -25.50
N ILE A 136 7.67 4.10 -25.92
CA ILE A 136 6.96 5.20 -25.25
C ILE A 136 5.44 4.97 -25.30
N THR A 137 4.90 4.58 -26.45
CA THR A 137 3.46 4.28 -26.59
C THR A 137 3.06 3.12 -25.70
N SER A 138 3.81 2.00 -25.70
CA SER A 138 3.54 0.85 -24.84
C SER A 138 3.56 1.22 -23.35
N PHE A 139 4.49 2.08 -22.93
CA PHE A 139 4.52 2.58 -21.55
C PHE A 139 3.30 3.44 -21.22
N TYR A 140 2.91 4.34 -22.13
CA TYR A 140 1.74 5.20 -21.92
C TYR A 140 0.45 4.38 -21.80
N ASP A 141 0.29 3.35 -22.63
CA ASP A 141 -0.85 2.44 -22.56
C ASP A 141 -0.89 1.68 -21.24
N LEU A 142 0.27 1.21 -20.75
CA LEU A 142 0.39 0.57 -19.43
C LEU A 142 0.03 1.53 -18.28
N SER A 143 0.41 2.82 -18.38
CA SER A 143 0.14 3.83 -17.35
C SER A 143 -1.34 4.23 -17.22
N ARG A 144 -2.18 3.88 -18.20
CA ARG A 144 -3.62 4.19 -18.21
C ARG A 144 -4.50 3.05 -17.69
N LEU A 145 -3.94 1.86 -17.50
CA LEU A 145 -4.61 0.69 -16.90
C LEU A 145 -4.60 0.82 -15.37
#